data_AF-A0A7C2ER53-F1
#
_entry.id   AF-A0A7C2ER53-F1
#
_cell.length_a   1.000
_cell.length_b   1.000
_cell.length_c   1.000
_cell.angle_alpha   90.00
_cell.angle_beta   90.00
_cell.angle_gamma   90.00
#
_symmetry.space_group_name_H-M   'P 1'
#
loop_
_entity.id
_entity.type
_entity.pdbx_description
1 polymer ?
#
loop_
_entity_poly.entity_id
_entity_poly.type
_entity_poly.pdbx_seq_one_letter_code
_entity_poly.pdbx_strand_id
1 'polypeptide(L)'
;MNPSDCKAIFALLSDYLDRELPDELCRDIDRHIADCPPCVSFVESLRKTIELCRSAKELDAPPPLAESARRELFAAYQAMLAARPRR
;
A
#
# COMPACT_ATOMS: atom_id res chain seq x y z
N MET A 1 -9.18 -22.56 16.61
CA MET A 1 -8.69 -21.83 15.44
C MET A 1 -7.29 -22.28 15.12
N ASN A 2 -7.01 -22.54 13.84
CA ASN A 2 -5.75 -23.15 13.40
C ASN A 2 -4.83 -22.12 12.73
N PRO A 3 -3.50 -22.26 12.87
CA PRO A 3 -2.53 -21.36 12.22
C PRO A 3 -2.62 -21.31 10.68
N SER A 4 -3.18 -22.34 10.04
CA SER A 4 -3.46 -22.36 8.60
C SER A 4 -4.46 -21.29 8.19
N ASP A 5 -5.47 -21.07 9.03
CA ASP A 5 -6.59 -20.18 8.73
C ASP A 5 -6.14 -18.72 8.83
N CYS A 6 -5.29 -18.40 9.82
CA CYS A 6 -4.67 -17.07 9.92
C CYS A 6 -3.84 -16.70 8.68
N LYS A 7 -3.12 -17.67 8.11
CA LYS A 7 -2.33 -17.44 6.88
C LYS A 7 -3.23 -17.17 5.68
N ALA A 8 -4.34 -17.89 5.56
CA ALA A 8 -5.32 -17.66 4.50
C ALA A 8 -5.93 -16.25 4.59
N ILE A 9 -6.28 -15.81 5.82
CA ILE A 9 -6.76 -14.45 6.07
C ILE A 9 -5.71 -13.40 5.67
N PHE A 10 -4.45 -13.60 6.04
CA PHE A 10 -3.37 -12.65 5.70
C PHE A 10 -3.16 -12.51 4.20
N ALA A 11 -3.34 -13.59 3.43
CA ALA A 11 -3.26 -13.53 1.98
C ALA A 11 -4.37 -12.67 1.34
N LEU A 12 -5.51 -12.53 2.02
CA LEU A 12 -6.70 -11.79 1.55
C LEU A 12 -6.81 -10.38 2.17
N LEU A 13 -5.92 -10.03 3.09
CA LEU A 13 -6.13 -8.85 3.92
C LEU A 13 -5.98 -7.53 3.16
N SER A 14 -5.15 -7.48 2.12
CA SER A 14 -5.02 -6.30 1.25
C SER A 14 -6.35 -6.01 0.54
N ASP A 15 -6.87 -7.00 -0.19
CA ASP A 15 -8.14 -6.91 -0.92
C ASP A 15 -9.32 -6.60 0.03
N TYR A 16 -9.29 -7.16 1.25
CA TYR A 16 -10.27 -6.85 2.30
C TYR A 16 -10.23 -5.38 2.72
N LEU A 17 -9.03 -4.82 2.93
CA LEU A 17 -8.85 -3.42 3.32
C LEU A 17 -9.27 -2.46 2.21
N ASP A 18 -9.00 -2.84 0.96
CA ASP A 18 -9.36 -2.08 -0.24
C ASP A 18 -10.83 -2.24 -0.65
N ARG A 19 -11.60 -3.08 0.06
CA ARG A 19 -13.02 -3.38 -0.19
C ARG A 19 -13.26 -4.04 -1.57
N GLU A 20 -12.31 -4.83 -2.03
CA GLU A 20 -12.36 -5.53 -3.33
C GLU A 20 -12.83 -6.98 -3.20
N LEU A 21 -13.05 -7.47 -1.97
CA LEU A 21 -13.57 -8.82 -1.74
C LEU A 21 -15.10 -8.89 -1.78
N PRO A 22 -15.68 -10.03 -2.19
CA PRO A 22 -17.10 -10.30 -2.02
C PRO A 22 -17.54 -10.21 -0.56
N ASP A 23 -18.77 -9.74 -0.32
CA ASP A 23 -19.34 -9.56 1.02
C ASP A 23 -19.29 -10.82 1.89
N GLU A 24 -19.51 -11.99 1.28
CA GLU A 24 -19.44 -13.29 1.97
C GLU A 24 -18.05 -13.53 2.58
N LEU A 25 -17.01 -13.25 1.80
CA LEU A 25 -15.63 -13.45 2.24
C LEU A 25 -15.22 -12.41 3.28
N CYS A 26 -15.70 -11.16 3.16
CA CYS A 26 -15.53 -10.15 4.20
C CYS A 26 -16.10 -10.61 5.55
N ARG A 27 -17.32 -11.18 5.56
CA ARG A 27 -17.95 -11.70 6.78
C ARG A 27 -17.16 -12.86 7.40
N ASP A 28 -16.61 -13.74 6.58
CA ASP A 28 -15.79 -14.86 7.06
C ASP A 28 -14.48 -14.37 7.68
N ILE A 29 -13.86 -13.35 7.08
CA ILE A 29 -12.68 -12.67 7.62
C ILE A 29 -13.00 -11.98 8.95
N ASP A 30 -14.10 -11.23 9.03
CA ASP A 30 -14.54 -10.55 10.24
C ASP A 30 -14.76 -11.53 11.39
N ARG A 31 -15.44 -12.65 11.12
CA ARG A 31 -15.66 -13.72 12.10
C ARG A 31 -14.33 -14.32 12.58
N HIS A 32 -13.40 -14.58 11.66
CA HIS A 32 -12.09 -15.08 12.06
C HIS A 32 -11.34 -14.10 12.95
N ILE A 33 -11.31 -12.82 12.58
CA ILE A 33 -10.63 -11.80 13.37
C ILE A 33 -11.24 -11.71 14.76
N ALA A 34 -12.58 -11.71 14.88
CA ALA A 34 -13.28 -11.58 16.16
C ALA A 34 -12.95 -12.73 17.15
N ASP A 35 -12.83 -13.96 16.65
CA ASP A 35 -12.65 -15.14 17.50
C ASP A 35 -11.16 -15.55 17.66
N CYS A 36 -10.22 -14.85 16.99
CA CYS A 36 -8.79 -15.20 16.96
C CYS A 36 -7.91 -14.10 17.59
N PRO A 37 -7.51 -14.23 18.88
CA PRO A 37 -6.67 -13.24 19.57
C PRO A 37 -5.41 -12.76 18.81
N PRO A 38 -4.61 -13.63 18.14
CA PRO A 38 -3.45 -13.13 17.39
C PRO A 38 -3.87 -12.29 16.18
N CYS A 39 -4.97 -12.60 15.50
CA CYS A 39 -5.46 -11.81 14.38
C CYS A 39 -6.04 -10.47 14.85
N VAL A 40 -6.72 -10.43 16.01
CA VAL A 40 -7.15 -9.16 16.63
C VAL A 40 -5.94 -8.24 16.83
N SER A 41 -4.91 -8.72 17.53
CA SER A 41 -3.72 -7.92 17.84
C SER A 41 -2.98 -7.44 16.58
N PHE A 42 -2.91 -8.30 15.57
CA PHE A 42 -2.30 -7.95 14.29
C PHE A 42 -3.09 -6.87 13.55
N VAL A 43 -4.41 -7.03 13.42
CA VAL A 43 -5.26 -6.08 12.70
C VAL A 43 -5.30 -4.72 13.40
N GLU A 44 -5.30 -4.69 14.73
CA GLU A 44 -5.16 -3.44 15.50
C GLU A 44 -3.84 -2.73 15.21
N SER A 45 -2.74 -3.47 15.16
CA SER A 45 -1.41 -2.93 14.83
C SER A 45 -1.39 -2.39 13.39
N LEU A 46 -1.94 -3.13 12.45
CA LEU A 46 -2.03 -2.73 11.04
C LEU A 46 -2.87 -1.46 10.86
N ARG A 47 -4.01 -1.34 11.55
CA ARG A 47 -4.85 -0.13 11.54
C ARG A 47 -4.07 1.11 11.99
N LYS A 48 -3.31 0.99 13.09
CA LYS A 48 -2.41 2.06 13.57
C LYS A 48 -1.36 2.43 12.52
N THR A 49 -0.75 1.44 11.86
CA THR A 49 0.21 1.69 10.77
C THR A 49 -0.45 2.44 9.61
N ILE A 50 -1.66 2.06 9.20
CA ILE A 50 -2.42 2.74 8.14
C ILE A 50 -2.71 4.19 8.53
N GLU A 51 -3.12 4.44 9.77
CA GLU A 51 -3.36 5.79 10.29
C GLU A 51 -2.08 6.64 10.26
N LEU A 52 -0.95 6.10 10.71
CA LEU A 52 0.34 6.77 10.65
C LEU A 52 0.77 7.10 9.21
N CYS A 53 0.56 6.17 8.26
CA CYS A 53 0.84 6.42 6.85
C CYS A 53 -0.07 7.50 6.26
N ARG A 54 -1.35 7.54 6.67
CA ARG A 54 -2.31 8.57 6.25
C ARG A 54 -1.93 9.94 6.81
N SER A 55 -1.52 10.03 8.07
CA SER A 55 -1.04 11.30 8.66
C SER A 55 0.30 11.73 8.07
N ALA A 56 1.18 10.79 7.71
CA ALA A 56 2.44 11.11 7.04
C ALA A 56 2.24 11.66 5.63
N LYS A 57 1.09 11.43 5.00
CA LYS A 57 0.74 12.04 3.71
C LYS A 57 0.57 13.57 3.79
N GLU A 58 0.42 14.13 4.99
CA GLU A 58 0.49 15.59 5.23
C GLU A 58 1.92 16.11 5.37
N LEU A 59 2.94 15.25 5.24
CA LEU A 59 4.28 15.74 4.90
C LEU A 59 4.18 16.26 3.46
N ASP A 60 3.93 17.56 3.35
CA ASP A 60 3.82 18.30 2.10
C ASP A 60 4.73 17.68 1.05
N ALA A 61 4.14 17.23 -0.05
CA ALA A 61 4.92 16.82 -1.20
C ALA A 61 5.96 17.92 -1.43
N PRO A 62 7.25 17.57 -1.63
CA PRO A 62 8.27 18.58 -1.80
C PRO A 62 7.80 19.55 -2.88
N PRO A 63 8.00 20.87 -2.69
CA PRO A 63 7.50 21.86 -3.60
C PRO A 63 7.91 21.48 -5.03
N PRO A 64 7.08 21.79 -6.04
CA PRO A 64 7.42 21.51 -7.43
C PRO A 64 8.84 21.94 -7.74
N LEU A 65 9.57 21.12 -8.48
CA LEU A 65 10.91 21.48 -8.94
C LEU A 65 10.89 22.88 -9.55
N ALA A 66 11.89 23.69 -9.23
CA ALA A 66 12.07 24.97 -9.91
C ALA A 66 12.05 24.74 -11.43
N GLU A 67 11.38 25.63 -12.16
CA GLU A 67 11.17 25.46 -13.60
C GLU A 67 12.51 25.31 -14.38
N SER A 68 13.59 25.93 -13.90
CA SER A 68 14.94 25.73 -14.44
C SER A 68 15.43 24.29 -14.27
N ALA A 69 15.33 23.73 -13.07
CA ALA A 69 15.72 22.36 -12.77
C ALA A 69 14.87 21.36 -13.57
N ARG A 70 13.56 21.62 -13.70
CA ARG A 70 12.65 20.81 -14.53
C ARG A 70 13.11 20.79 -16.00
N ARG A 71 13.43 21.96 -16.56
CA ARG A 71 13.92 22.06 -17.96
C ARG A 71 15.24 21.34 -18.17
N GLU A 72 16.19 21.51 -17.25
CA GLU A 72 17.50 20.86 -17.33
C GLU A 72 17.38 19.34 -17.27
N LEU A 73 16.60 18.83 -16.31
CA LEU A 73 16.33 17.40 -16.18
C LEU A 73 15.69 16.82 -17.45
N PHE A 74 14.72 17.55 -18.03
CA PHE A 74 14.05 17.14 -19.27
C PHE A 74 15.01 17.13 -20.46
N ALA A 75 15.86 18.16 -20.61
CA ALA A 75 16.86 18.20 -21.68
C ALA A 75 17.87 17.05 -21.56
N ALA A 76 18.37 16.78 -20.35
CA ALA A 76 19.28 15.67 -20.09
C ALA A 76 18.63 14.31 -20.42
N TYR A 77 17.36 14.13 -20.03
CA TYR A 77 16.60 12.92 -20.33
C TYR A 77 16.42 12.71 -21.84
N GLN A 78 16.08 13.77 -22.59
CA GLN A 78 15.96 13.71 -24.05
C GLN A 78 17.29 13.35 -24.72
N ALA A 79 18.39 13.97 -24.28
CA ALA A 79 19.72 13.66 -24.79
C ALA A 79 20.10 12.19 -24.53
N MET A 80 19.82 11.67 -23.33
CA MET A 80 20.03 10.26 -22.99
C MET A 80 19.21 9.32 -23.89
N LEU A 81 17.93 9.64 -24.12
CA LEU A 81 17.07 8.84 -25.01
C LEU A 81 17.57 8.84 -26.46
N ALA A 82 18.00 10.00 -26.97
CA ALA A 82 18.55 10.12 -28.32
C ALA A 82 19.88 9.36 -28.48
N ALA A 83 20.71 9.33 -27.44
CA ALA A 83 21.97 8.60 -27.41
C ALA A 83 21.81 7.10 -27.16
N ARG A 84 20.59 6.61 -26.81
CA ARG A 84 20.36 5.21 -26.49
C ARG A 84 20.46 4.37 -27.78
N PRO A 85 21.43 3.44 -27.89
CA PRO A 85 21.57 2.63 -29.09
C PRO A 85 20.31 1.78 -29.27
N ARG A 86 19.73 1.87 -30.47
CA ARG A 86 18.66 0.96 -30.90
C ARG A 86 19.27 -0.43 -31.04
N ARG A 87 18.89 -1.34 -30.16
CA ARG A 87 19.10 -2.78 -30.38
C ARG A 87 18.27 -3.25 -31.57
#